data_AF-A0A442G7T3-F1
#
_entry.id   AF-A0A442G7T3-F1
#
_cell.length_a   1.000
_cell.length_b   1.000
_cell.length_c   1.000
_cell.angle_alpha   90.00
_cell.angle_beta   90.00
_cell.angle_gamma   90.00
#
_symmetry.space_group_name_H-M   'P 1'
#
loop_
_entity.id
_entity.type
_entity.pdbx_description
1 polymer ?
#
loop_
_entity_poly.entity_id
_entity_poly.type
_entity_poly.pdbx_seq_one_letter_code
_entity_poly.pdbx_strand_id
1 'polypeptide(L)' 'MAERKPIASAPKDGSKVTVMWKDGDGVINESVGQYRDGGWWVYTDSNTQKKVDPTSWRPASGDDDD' A
#
# COMPACT_ATOMS: atom_id res chain seq x y z
N MET A 1 -16.44 2.99 -3.49
CA MET A 1 -15.01 3.15 -3.82
C MET A 1 -14.34 3.65 -2.56
N ALA A 2 -13.47 2.86 -1.91
CA ALA A 2 -12.83 3.31 -0.68
C ALA A 2 -12.07 4.61 -0.92
N GLU A 3 -12.30 5.60 -0.05
CA GLU A 3 -11.63 6.89 -0.11
C GLU A 3 -10.12 6.72 0.07
N ARG A 4 -9.34 7.39 -0.78
CA ARG A 4 -7.88 7.38 -0.68
C ARG A 4 -7.47 8.24 0.49
N LYS A 5 -6.77 7.64 1.45
CA LYS A 5 -6.24 8.30 2.64
C LYS A 5 -4.73 8.55 2.49
N PRO A 6 -4.17 9.58 3.14
CA PRO A 6 -2.73 9.84 3.10
C PRO A 6 -1.97 8.68 3.75
N ILE A 7 -0.83 8.28 3.21
CA ILE A 7 -0.06 7.13 3.74
C ILE A 7 0.29 7.24 5.24
N ALA A 8 0.41 8.47 5.75
CA ALA A 8 0.69 8.73 7.16
C ALA A 8 -0.40 8.18 8.09
N SER A 9 -1.63 8.03 7.59
CA SER A 9 -2.79 7.48 8.32
C SER A 9 -2.99 5.97 8.14
N ALA A 10 -2.11 5.31 7.38
CA ALA A 10 -2.21 3.89 7.11
C ALA A 10 -1.88 3.04 8.33
N PRO A 11 -2.55 1.88 8.50
CA PRO A 11 -2.26 0.95 9.59
C PRO A 11 -0.83 0.41 9.44
N LYS A 12 -0.03 0.58 10.50
CA LYS A 12 1.37 0.12 10.54
C LYS A 12 1.51 -1.20 11.32
N ASP A 13 0.38 -1.80 11.67
CA ASP A 13 0.24 -3.00 12.49
C ASP A 13 0.46 -4.31 11.70
N GLY A 14 0.85 -4.19 10.43
CA GLY A 14 1.02 -5.32 9.52
C GLY A 14 -0.25 -5.69 8.75
N SER A 15 -1.31 -4.89 8.80
CA SER A 15 -2.49 -5.08 7.96
C SER A 15 -2.16 -4.88 6.48
N LYS A 16 -2.81 -5.67 5.62
CA LYS A 16 -2.67 -5.55 4.16
C LYS A 16 -3.60 -4.46 3.67
N VAL A 17 -3.05 -3.46 2.99
CA VAL A 17 -3.82 -2.36 2.42
C VAL A 17 -3.41 -2.11 0.98
N THR A 18 -4.28 -1.51 0.19
CA THR A 18 -3.90 -1.06 -1.15
C THR A 18 -3.11 0.24 -1.00
N VAL A 19 -1.84 0.22 -1.38
CA VAL A 19 -0.97 1.40 -1.39
C VAL A 19 -0.81 1.93 -2.80
N MET A 20 -0.67 3.25 -2.91
CA MET A 20 -0.40 3.95 -4.15
C MET A 20 0.89 4.75 -4.01
N TRP A 21 1.75 4.66 -5.02
CA TRP A 21 3.00 5.40 -5.07
C TRP A 21 3.23 5.96 -6.47
N LYS A 22 4.05 7.02 -6.54
CA LYS A 22 4.52 7.57 -7.80
C LYS A 22 5.98 7.16 -7.98
N ASP A 23 6.28 6.48 -9.07
CA ASP A 23 7.64 6.06 -9.40
C ASP A 23 8.43 7.22 -10.03
N GLY A 24 9.74 7.02 -10.27
CA GLY A 24 10.62 8.05 -10.84
C GLY A 24 10.15 8.60 -12.19
N ASP A 25 9.44 7.79 -12.97
CA ASP A 25 8.84 8.14 -14.26
C ASP A 25 7.53 8.94 -14.15
N GLY A 26 7.06 9.22 -12.92
CA GLY A 26 5.81 9.94 -12.67
C GLY A 26 4.55 9.07 -12.81
N VAL A 27 4.71 7.78 -13.11
CA VAL A 27 3.61 6.79 -13.19
C VAL A 27 3.06 6.52 -11.80
N ILE A 28 1.73 6.49 -11.69
CA ILE A 28 1.03 6.11 -10.46
C ILE A 28 0.82 4.60 -10.47
N ASN A 29 1.48 3.90 -9.56
CA ASN A 29 1.28 2.48 -9.34
C ASN A 29 0.39 2.25 -8.12
N GLU A 30 -0.39 1.17 -8.16
CA GLU A 30 -1.29 0.74 -7.08
C GLU A 30 -1.10 -0.75 -6.86
N SER A 31 -0.85 -1.18 -5.61
CA SER A 31 -0.71 -2.59 -5.28
C SER A 31 -1.04 -2.86 -3.81
N VAL A 32 -1.28 -4.11 -3.45
CA VAL A 32 -1.48 -4.51 -2.06
C VAL A 32 -0.12 -4.54 -1.36
N GLY A 33 0.02 -3.73 -0.31
CA GLY A 33 1.21 -3.60 0.49
C GLY A 33 0.96 -3.87 1.97
N GLN A 34 2.05 -4.15 2.68
CA GLN A 34 2.08 -4.37 4.13
C GLN A 34 3.20 -3.52 4.74
N TYR A 35 2.91 -2.84 5.84
CA TYR A 35 3.94 -2.15 6.61
C TYR A 35 4.70 -3.15 7.47
N ARG A 36 6.01 -3.25 7.28
CA ARG A 36 6.92 -4.09 8.07
C ARG A 36 8.34 -3.53 7.98
N ASP A 37 9.17 -3.77 8.99
CA ASP A 37 10.57 -3.32 8.98
C ASP A 37 10.73 -1.81 8.70
N GLY A 38 9.82 -0.99 9.24
CA GLY A 38 9.85 0.47 9.06
C GLY A 38 9.58 0.94 7.62
N GLY A 39 8.98 0.11 6.77
CA GLY A 39 8.71 0.43 5.38
C GLY A 39 7.46 -0.24 4.82
N TRP A 40 6.97 0.25 3.69
CA TRP A 40 5.89 -0.39 2.94
C TRP A 40 6.47 -1.39 1.96
N TRP A 41 6.02 -2.64 2.06
CA TRP A 41 6.44 -3.71 1.18
C TRP A 41 5.27 -4.16 0.31
N VAL A 42 5.48 -4.17 -1.00
CA VAL A 42 4.50 -4.65 -1.99
C VAL A 42 5.07 -5.86 -2.71
N TYR A 43 4.19 -6.77 -3.12
CA TYR A 43 4.58 -7.85 -4.03
C TYR A 43 4.66 -7.29 -5.46
N THR A 44 5.84 -7.35 -6.06
CA THR A 44 6.04 -7.04 -7.48
C THR A 44 5.84 -8.26 -8.36
N ASP A 45 5.99 -9.44 -7.74
CA ASP A 45 5.80 -10.76 -8.32
C ASP A 45 5.29 -11.71 -7.21
N SER A 46 4.86 -12.92 -7.55
CA SER A 46 4.36 -13.95 -6.63
C SER A 46 5.28 -14.25 -5.43
N ASN A 47 6.61 -14.11 -5.58
CA ASN A 47 7.54 -14.35 -4.47
C ASN A 47 8.36 -13.11 -4.07
N THR A 48 8.45 -12.11 -4.94
CA THR A 48 9.34 -10.98 -4.74
C THR A 48 8.60 -9.80 -4.13
N GLN A 49 9.10 -9.31 -2.99
CA GLN A 49 8.62 -8.08 -2.37
C GLN A 49 9.64 -6.96 -2.53
N LYS A 50 9.14 -5.75 -2.79
CA LYS A 50 9.94 -4.54 -2.89
C LYS A 50 9.45 -3.51 -1.88
N LYS A 51 10.40 -2.85 -1.21
CA LYS A 51 10.10 -1.68 -0.39
C LYS A 51 9.77 -0.51 -1.30
N VAL A 52 8.64 0.15 -1.04
CA VAL A 52 8.15 1.31 -1.76
C VAL A 52 7.89 2.46 -0.79
N ASP A 53 7.83 3.68 -1.33
CA ASP A 53 7.42 4.89 -0.62
C ASP A 53 6.07 5.37 -1.16
N PRO A 54 4.96 4.81 -0.67
CA PRO A 54 3.63 5.21 -1.08
C PRO A 54 3.27 6.59 -0.57
N THR A 55 2.45 7.29 -1.35
CA THR A 55 1.93 8.61 -1.04
C THR A 55 0.53 8.53 -0.44
N SER A 56 -0.24 7.51 -0.85
CA SER A 56 -1.62 7.28 -0.42
C SER A 56 -1.89 5.81 -0.21
N TRP A 57 -2.95 5.51 0.53
CA TRP A 57 -3.46 4.15 0.74
C TRP A 57 -4.99 4.14 0.74
N ARG A 58 -5.56 2.94 0.68
CA ARG A 58 -6.97 2.67 0.98
C ARG A 58 -7.10 1.26 1.56
N PRO A 59 -8.15 0.96 2.32
CA PRO A 59 -8.42 -0.41 2.76
C PRO A 59 -8.46 -1.35 1.55
N ALA A 60 -7.86 -2.54 1.69
CA ALA A 60 -8.05 -3.58 0.70
C ALA A 60 -9.55 -3.89 0.65
N SER A 61 -10.14 -4.03 -0.54
CA SER A 61 -11.59 -4.10 -0.76
C SER A 61 -12.34 -5.28 -0.09
N GLY A 62 -11.73 -5.96 0.88
CA GLY A 62 -12.33 -7.03 1.70
C GLY A 62 -12.31 -6.75 3.21
N ASP A 63 -12.04 -5.52 3.64
CA ASP A 63 -11.99 -5.13 5.08
C ASP A 63 -13.09 -4.12 5.46
N ASP A 64 -14.10 -3.93 4.60
CA ASP A 64 -15.24 -3.00 4.81
C ASP A 64 -16.55 -3.80 5.05
N ASP A 65 -16.48 -4.89 5.80
CA ASP A 65 -17.64 -5.69 6.24
C ASP A 65 -17.57 -5.87 7.76
N ASP A 66 -17.96 -4.82 8.50
CA ASP A 66 -18.60 -4.91 9.83
C ASP A 66 -19.52 -3.70 10.06
#